data_AF-A0A7C3U1K6-F1
#
_entry.id   AF-A0A7C3U1K6-F1
#
_cell.length_a   1.000
_cell.length_b   1.000
_cell.length_c   1.000
_cell.angle_alpha   90.00
_cell.angle_beta   90.00
_cell.angle_gamma   90.00
#
_symmetry.space_group_name_H-M   'P 1'
#
loop_
_entity.id
_entity.type
_entity.pdbx_description
1 polymer ?
#
loop_
_entity_poly.entity_id
_entity_poly.type
_entity_poly.pdbx_seq_one_letter_code
_entity_poly.pdbx_strand_id
1 'polypeptide(L)'
;KGIIEWTNKQREKYGLAPLKENQILDKTAMAKVQDMFANQYFAHESPTGEGVSDLAKKFGYDFLLIGENLAMGIFSSEEDLVLAWMGSPGHRENILNEKYQEIGVAVKKGIFEGKEVWIAVQHFGLPSSFCQKPDSSLKEKIEENEKQISELQKELLTLRSEIRTLKKWQMEEISQKIDQYNKLVSEYNSLVEETKNLIDQYNSQVNSYNQCLSEVLE
;
A
#
# COMPACT_ATOMS: atom_id res chain seq x y z
N LYS A 1 -9.89 13.06 -20.68
CA LYS A 1 -10.74 13.88 -19.78
C LYS A 1 -12.23 13.56 -19.94
N GLY A 2 -12.83 13.69 -21.13
CA GLY A 2 -14.28 13.43 -21.32
C GLY A 2 -14.78 12.06 -20.85
N ILE A 3 -14.00 10.99 -21.02
CA ILE A 3 -14.38 9.64 -20.53
C ILE A 3 -14.51 9.60 -19.00
N ILE A 4 -13.59 10.22 -18.26
CA ILE A 4 -13.63 10.24 -16.78
C ILE A 4 -14.86 11.02 -16.32
N GLU A 5 -15.16 12.14 -16.97
CA GLU A 5 -16.36 12.94 -16.68
C GLU A 5 -17.64 12.13 -16.91
N TRP A 6 -17.74 11.40 -18.02
CA TRP A 6 -18.89 10.54 -18.30
C TRP A 6 -18.99 9.35 -17.34
N THR A 7 -17.87 8.73 -16.98
CA THR A 7 -17.82 7.69 -15.93
C THR A 7 -18.34 8.26 -14.60
N ASN A 8 -17.89 9.44 -14.20
CA ASN A 8 -18.34 10.08 -12.95
C ASN A 8 -19.81 10.50 -12.99
N LYS A 9 -20.34 10.93 -14.15
CA LYS A 9 -21.79 11.14 -14.33
C LYS A 9 -22.59 9.86 -14.15
N GLN A 10 -22.06 8.69 -14.56
CA GLN A 10 -22.74 7.42 -14.28
C GLN A 10 -22.68 7.12 -12.80
N ARG A 11 -21.51 7.23 -12.15
CA ARG A 11 -21.38 7.03 -10.69
C ARG A 11 -22.32 7.92 -9.87
N GLU A 12 -22.42 9.19 -10.22
CA GLU A 12 -23.34 10.15 -9.59
C GLU A 12 -24.82 9.72 -9.68
N LYS A 13 -25.25 9.17 -10.83
CA LYS A 13 -26.62 8.65 -11.00
C LYS A 13 -26.95 7.49 -10.05
N TYR A 14 -25.94 6.76 -9.58
CA TYR A 14 -26.07 5.68 -8.62
C TYR A 14 -25.69 6.10 -7.19
N GLY A 15 -25.52 7.40 -6.93
CA GLY A 15 -25.20 7.92 -5.60
C GLY A 15 -23.76 7.68 -5.15
N LEU A 16 -22.86 7.35 -6.07
CA LEU A 16 -21.46 7.05 -5.78
C LEU A 16 -20.58 8.29 -5.91
N ALA A 17 -19.55 8.36 -5.07
CA ALA A 17 -18.54 9.41 -5.15
C ALA A 17 -17.79 9.38 -6.49
N PRO A 18 -17.44 10.54 -7.07
CA PRO A 18 -16.66 10.60 -8.30
C PRO A 18 -15.25 10.06 -8.07
N LEU A 19 -14.72 9.36 -9.07
CA LEU A 19 -13.33 8.91 -9.11
C LEU A 19 -12.41 10.09 -9.44
N LYS A 20 -11.26 10.13 -8.79
CA LYS A 20 -10.20 11.10 -9.04
C LYS A 20 -9.26 10.62 -10.14
N GLU A 21 -8.96 11.48 -11.11
CA GLU A 21 -7.97 11.18 -12.14
C GLU A 21 -6.57 10.98 -11.51
N ASN A 22 -5.92 9.87 -11.83
CA ASN A 22 -4.55 9.56 -11.43
C ASN A 22 -3.66 9.40 -12.66
N GLN A 23 -2.65 10.26 -12.78
CA GLN A 23 -1.74 10.29 -13.93
C GLN A 23 -0.87 9.05 -14.09
N ILE A 24 -0.61 8.31 -13.01
CA ILE A 24 0.11 7.02 -13.09
C ILE A 24 -0.82 5.98 -13.73
N LEU A 25 -2.10 5.96 -13.33
CA LEU A 25 -3.09 5.09 -13.96
C LEU A 25 -3.34 5.44 -15.45
N ASP A 26 -3.25 6.72 -15.83
CA ASP A 26 -3.30 7.10 -17.25
C ASP A 26 -2.11 6.50 -18.03
N LYS A 27 -0.91 6.53 -17.44
CA LYS A 27 0.28 5.95 -18.05
C LYS A 27 0.18 4.43 -18.17
N THR A 28 -0.34 3.74 -17.16
CA THR A 28 -0.55 2.29 -17.22
C THR A 28 -1.58 1.93 -18.28
N ALA A 29 -2.69 2.68 -18.37
CA ALA A 29 -3.71 2.49 -19.40
C ALA A 29 -3.12 2.72 -20.80
N MET A 30 -2.31 3.77 -20.98
CA MET A 30 -1.66 4.06 -22.25
C MET A 30 -0.67 2.95 -22.65
N ALA A 31 0.11 2.44 -21.70
CA ALA A 31 1.01 1.32 -21.93
C ALA A 31 0.24 0.07 -22.39
N LYS A 32 -0.88 -0.25 -21.73
CA LYS A 32 -1.75 -1.37 -22.11
C LYS A 32 -2.31 -1.22 -23.52
N VAL A 33 -2.85 -0.04 -23.86
CA VAL A 33 -3.35 0.23 -25.23
C VAL A 33 -2.24 0.08 -26.26
N GLN A 34 -1.05 0.61 -25.99
CA GLN A 34 0.09 0.51 -26.90
C GLN A 34 0.53 -0.93 -27.10
N ASP A 35 0.55 -1.73 -26.03
CA ASP A 35 0.91 -3.14 -26.05
C ASP A 35 -0.09 -3.96 -26.87
N MET A 36 -1.40 -3.76 -26.67
CA MET A 36 -2.45 -4.41 -27.46
C MET A 36 -2.32 -4.14 -28.97
N PHE A 37 -1.97 -2.91 -29.36
CA PHE A 37 -1.68 -2.59 -30.77
C PHE A 37 -0.34 -3.17 -31.24
N ALA A 38 0.72 -3.13 -30.43
CA ALA A 38 2.03 -3.62 -30.86
C ALA A 38 2.03 -5.13 -31.09
N ASN A 39 1.33 -5.86 -30.21
CA ASN A 39 1.31 -7.32 -30.20
C ASN A 39 0.02 -7.90 -30.79
N GLN A 40 -0.88 -7.05 -31.32
CA GLN A 40 -2.10 -7.44 -32.02
C GLN A 40 -2.96 -8.44 -31.21
N TYR A 41 -3.24 -8.09 -29.95
CA TYR A 41 -4.10 -8.87 -29.07
C TYR A 41 -5.10 -7.96 -28.35
N PHE A 42 -6.24 -8.50 -27.94
CA PHE A 42 -7.24 -7.79 -27.14
C PHE A 42 -7.67 -8.66 -25.96
N ALA A 43 -7.00 -8.50 -24.83
CA ALA A 43 -7.25 -9.26 -23.61
C ALA A 43 -6.71 -8.51 -22.37
N HIS A 44 -7.23 -8.87 -21.19
CA HIS A 44 -6.78 -8.31 -19.91
C HIS A 44 -5.33 -8.67 -19.58
N GLU A 45 -4.90 -9.89 -19.89
CA GLU A 45 -3.52 -10.33 -19.77
C GLU A 45 -2.81 -10.22 -21.13
N SER A 46 -1.56 -9.77 -21.11
CA SER A 46 -0.72 -9.78 -22.32
C SER A 46 -0.33 -11.22 -22.71
N PRO A 47 0.15 -11.45 -23.94
CA PRO A 47 0.69 -12.76 -24.34
C PRO A 47 1.87 -13.24 -23.47
N THR A 48 2.51 -12.35 -22.72
CA THR A 48 3.57 -12.67 -21.75
C THR A 48 3.05 -12.84 -20.32
N GLY A 49 1.73 -12.75 -20.10
CA GLY A 49 1.08 -12.86 -18.81
C GLY A 49 1.09 -11.58 -17.96
N GLU A 50 1.44 -10.42 -18.53
CA GLU A 50 1.42 -9.13 -17.80
C GLU A 50 -0.02 -8.60 -17.74
N GLY A 51 -0.54 -8.42 -16.53
CA GLY A 51 -1.87 -7.86 -16.28
C GLY A 51 -1.85 -6.43 -15.74
N VAL A 52 -3.03 -5.89 -15.43
CA VAL A 52 -3.18 -4.53 -14.88
C VAL A 52 -2.41 -4.32 -13.56
N SER A 53 -2.34 -5.36 -12.72
CA SER A 53 -1.58 -5.34 -11.47
C SER A 53 -0.07 -5.19 -11.68
N ASP A 54 0.45 -5.83 -12.72
CA ASP A 54 1.88 -5.79 -13.04
C ASP A 54 2.25 -4.44 -13.65
N LEU A 55 1.40 -3.92 -14.53
CA LEU A 55 1.54 -2.57 -15.06
C LEU A 55 1.51 -1.52 -13.94
N ALA A 56 0.57 -1.60 -13.00
CA ALA A 56 0.53 -0.68 -11.87
C ALA A 56 1.84 -0.69 -11.06
N LYS A 57 2.34 -1.88 -10.68
CA LYS A 57 3.62 -2.00 -9.97
C LYS A 57 4.79 -1.44 -10.78
N LYS A 58 4.86 -1.76 -12.06
CA LYS A 58 5.92 -1.30 -12.99
C LYS A 58 5.98 0.22 -13.11
N PHE A 59 4.83 0.89 -13.03
CA PHE A 59 4.73 2.35 -13.10
C PHE A 59 4.72 3.03 -11.71
N GLY A 60 4.87 2.26 -10.63
CA GLY A 60 4.95 2.78 -9.25
C GLY A 60 3.61 3.18 -8.65
N TYR A 61 2.51 2.57 -9.09
CA TYR A 61 1.20 2.71 -8.45
C TYR A 61 1.00 1.58 -7.43
N ASP A 62 1.12 1.90 -6.14
CA ASP A 62 0.82 0.97 -5.05
C ASP A 62 -0.68 0.99 -4.71
N PHE A 63 -1.32 -0.18 -4.68
CA PHE A 63 -2.77 -0.31 -4.56
C PHE A 63 -3.21 -1.39 -3.57
N LEU A 64 -4.42 -1.24 -3.02
CA LEU A 64 -5.16 -2.31 -2.34
C LEU A 64 -6.04 -3.07 -3.34
N LEU A 65 -6.69 -2.33 -4.24
CA LEU A 65 -7.54 -2.88 -5.30
C LEU A 65 -7.19 -2.23 -6.63
N ILE A 66 -7.29 -3.02 -7.69
CA ILE A 66 -7.11 -2.56 -9.06
C ILE A 66 -8.13 -3.23 -9.97
N GLY A 67 -8.58 -2.53 -11.00
CA GLY A 67 -9.55 -3.04 -11.97
C GLY A 67 -9.29 -2.50 -13.36
N GLU A 68 -9.79 -3.21 -14.38
CA GLU A 68 -9.63 -2.82 -15.78
C GLU A 68 -10.94 -3.00 -16.56
N ASN A 69 -11.28 -1.98 -17.35
CA ASN A 69 -12.22 -2.12 -18.45
C ASN A 69 -11.50 -1.93 -19.78
N LEU A 70 -11.82 -2.80 -20.74
CA LEU A 70 -11.32 -2.73 -22.11
C LEU A 70 -12.49 -2.49 -23.06
N ALA A 71 -12.26 -1.74 -24.13
CA ALA A 71 -13.19 -1.65 -25.24
C ALA A 71 -12.41 -1.53 -26.56
N MET A 72 -12.90 -2.20 -27.59
CA MET A 72 -12.40 -2.08 -28.95
C MET A 72 -13.58 -1.89 -29.91
N GLY A 73 -13.45 -0.97 -30.85
CA GLY A 73 -14.49 -0.75 -31.84
C GLY A 73 -14.44 0.63 -32.46
N ILE A 74 -15.58 1.05 -33.00
CA ILE A 74 -15.80 2.41 -33.50
C ILE A 74 -16.82 3.05 -32.58
N PHE A 75 -16.40 4.11 -31.88
CA PHE A 75 -17.26 4.86 -30.97
C PHE A 75 -17.52 6.24 -31.55
N SER A 76 -18.76 6.70 -31.43
CA SER A 76 -19.19 8.00 -31.95
C SER A 76 -18.82 9.17 -31.03
N SER A 77 -18.59 8.90 -29.75
CA SER A 77 -18.23 9.88 -28.71
C SER A 77 -17.65 9.20 -27.47
N GLU A 78 -17.11 9.98 -26.52
CA GLU A 78 -16.74 9.43 -25.20
C GLU A 78 -17.96 8.94 -24.41
N GLU A 79 -19.13 9.56 -24.58
CA GLU A 79 -20.38 9.13 -23.93
C GLU A 79 -20.80 7.74 -24.42
N ASP A 80 -20.78 7.54 -25.73
CA ASP A 80 -21.13 6.27 -26.38
C ASP A 80 -20.23 5.13 -25.89
N LEU A 81 -18.92 5.38 -25.78
CA LEU A 81 -17.96 4.44 -25.18
C LEU A 81 -18.30 4.09 -23.72
N VAL A 82 -18.59 5.10 -22.89
CA VAL A 82 -18.96 4.86 -21.48
C VAL A 82 -20.29 4.12 -21.37
N LEU A 83 -21.28 4.44 -22.20
CA LEU A 83 -22.54 3.72 -22.25
C LEU A 83 -22.36 2.28 -22.72
N ALA A 84 -21.43 2.01 -23.64
CA ALA A 84 -21.07 0.65 -24.04
C ALA A 84 -20.48 -0.17 -22.88
N TRP A 85 -19.58 0.41 -22.08
CA TRP A 85 -19.13 -0.23 -20.83
C TRP A 85 -20.27 -0.42 -19.84
N MET A 86 -21.10 0.60 -19.63
CA MET A 86 -22.28 0.46 -18.77
C MET A 86 -23.25 -0.59 -19.30
N GLY A 87 -23.32 -0.90 -20.59
CA GLY A 87 -24.15 -1.97 -21.14
C GLY A 87 -23.68 -3.39 -20.80
N SER A 88 -22.40 -3.56 -20.47
CA SER A 88 -21.79 -4.85 -20.11
C SER A 88 -21.78 -5.05 -18.59
N PRO A 89 -22.36 -6.14 -18.04
CA PRO A 89 -22.40 -6.37 -16.59
C PRO A 89 -21.04 -6.28 -15.90
N GLY A 90 -20.01 -6.94 -16.42
CA GLY A 90 -18.68 -6.92 -15.80
C GLY A 90 -17.99 -5.55 -15.86
N HIS A 91 -18.15 -4.82 -16.96
CA HIS A 91 -17.58 -3.47 -17.06
C HIS A 91 -18.33 -2.45 -16.19
N ARG A 92 -19.65 -2.60 -16.10
CA ARG A 92 -20.51 -1.80 -15.21
C ARG A 92 -20.13 -2.02 -13.75
N GLU A 93 -19.86 -3.27 -13.35
CA GLU A 93 -19.43 -3.60 -11.99
C GLU A 93 -18.17 -2.82 -11.61
N ASN A 94 -17.16 -2.74 -12.48
CA ASN A 94 -15.97 -1.92 -12.23
C ASN A 94 -16.30 -0.42 -12.11
N ILE A 95 -17.12 0.13 -13.00
CA ILE A 95 -17.49 1.56 -12.97
C ILE A 95 -18.25 1.91 -11.68
N LEU A 96 -19.13 1.02 -11.21
CA LEU A 96 -19.97 1.22 -10.04
C LEU A 96 -19.39 0.62 -8.76
N ASN A 97 -18.16 0.09 -8.78
CA ASN A 97 -17.53 -0.42 -7.59
C ASN A 97 -17.22 0.76 -6.64
N GLU A 98 -17.83 0.72 -5.46
CA GLU A 98 -17.74 1.79 -4.46
C GLU A 98 -16.34 1.90 -3.84
N LYS A 99 -15.56 0.81 -3.89
CA LYS A 99 -14.23 0.74 -3.29
C LYS A 99 -13.17 1.48 -4.10
N TYR A 100 -13.36 1.69 -5.40
CA TYR A 100 -12.42 2.48 -6.20
C TYR A 100 -12.53 3.97 -5.89
N GLN A 101 -11.38 4.64 -5.81
CA GLN A 101 -11.28 6.09 -5.59
C GLN A 101 -10.58 6.82 -6.72
N GLU A 102 -9.74 6.12 -7.47
CA GLU A 102 -8.93 6.69 -8.53
C GLU A 102 -9.18 5.99 -9.86
N ILE A 103 -8.99 6.73 -10.95
CA ILE A 103 -9.15 6.25 -12.32
C ILE A 103 -8.05 6.83 -13.21
N GLY A 104 -7.60 6.03 -14.17
CA GLY A 104 -6.84 6.49 -15.32
C GLY A 104 -7.41 5.90 -16.61
N VAL A 105 -7.29 6.64 -17.71
CA VAL A 105 -7.90 6.28 -18.99
C VAL A 105 -6.95 6.56 -20.13
N ALA A 106 -6.88 5.63 -21.09
CA ALA A 106 -6.24 5.86 -22.37
C ALA A 106 -7.11 5.38 -23.52
N VAL A 107 -7.08 6.13 -24.61
CA VAL A 107 -7.74 5.78 -25.87
C VAL A 107 -6.78 6.03 -27.00
N LYS A 108 -6.68 5.08 -27.94
CA LYS A 108 -5.84 5.20 -29.12
C LYS A 108 -6.54 4.61 -30.33
N LYS A 109 -6.43 5.30 -31.45
CA LYS A 109 -6.81 4.80 -32.77
C LYS A 109 -5.62 4.11 -33.41
N GLY A 110 -5.84 2.98 -34.07
CA GLY A 110 -4.78 2.25 -34.75
C GLY A 110 -5.31 1.12 -35.62
N ILE A 111 -4.39 0.41 -36.28
CA ILE A 111 -4.70 -0.78 -37.05
C ILE A 111 -4.61 -2.01 -36.15
N PHE A 112 -5.71 -2.75 -36.04
CA PHE A 112 -5.82 -4.01 -35.34
C PHE A 112 -6.34 -5.07 -36.31
N GLU A 113 -5.57 -6.15 -36.52
CA GLU A 113 -5.89 -7.24 -37.45
C GLU A 113 -6.30 -6.74 -38.85
N GLY A 114 -5.61 -5.70 -39.34
CA GLY A 114 -5.84 -5.10 -40.65
C GLY A 114 -7.03 -4.12 -40.75
N LYS A 115 -7.71 -3.82 -39.63
CA LYS A 115 -8.81 -2.84 -39.58
C LYS A 115 -8.46 -1.66 -38.69
N GLU A 116 -8.89 -0.47 -39.09
CA GLU A 116 -8.76 0.72 -38.24
C GLU A 116 -9.83 0.69 -37.15
N VAL A 117 -9.39 0.71 -35.88
CA VAL A 117 -10.25 0.67 -34.70
C VAL A 117 -9.77 1.65 -33.64
N TRP A 118 -10.65 1.95 -32.69
CA TRP A 118 -10.29 2.54 -31.41
C TRP A 118 -10.15 1.44 -30.37
N ILE A 119 -9.09 1.50 -29.57
CA ILE A 119 -8.96 0.73 -28.32
C ILE A 119 -8.95 1.71 -27.15
N ALA A 120 -9.78 1.44 -26.16
CA ALA A 120 -9.91 2.20 -24.93
C ALA A 120 -9.66 1.31 -23.72
N VAL A 121 -8.95 1.85 -22.73
CA VAL A 121 -8.61 1.21 -21.47
C VAL A 121 -9.00 2.16 -20.33
N GLN A 122 -9.74 1.65 -19.34
CA GLN A 122 -9.89 2.30 -18.03
C GLN A 122 -9.23 1.43 -16.98
N HIS A 123 -8.36 2.04 -16.19
CA HIS A 123 -7.82 1.44 -14.98
C HIS A 123 -8.41 2.12 -13.76
N PHE A 124 -8.88 1.32 -12.81
CA PHE A 124 -9.44 1.77 -11.55
C PHE A 124 -8.51 1.41 -10.41
N GLY A 125 -8.46 2.23 -9.37
CA GLY A 125 -7.58 1.99 -8.24
C GLY A 125 -8.17 2.40 -6.91
N LEU A 126 -7.87 1.60 -5.89
CA LEU A 126 -7.88 2.01 -4.49
C LEU A 126 -6.41 2.09 -4.05
N PRO A 127 -5.84 3.29 -3.83
CA PRO A 127 -4.42 3.42 -3.52
C PRO A 127 -4.09 2.76 -2.19
N SER A 128 -2.86 2.23 -2.06
CA SER A 128 -2.41 1.59 -0.82
C SER A 128 -2.41 2.53 0.39
N SER A 129 -2.36 3.85 0.15
CA SER A 129 -2.46 4.89 1.16
C SER A 129 -3.84 5.01 1.81
N PHE A 130 -4.87 4.35 1.25
CA PHE A 130 -6.21 4.31 1.84
C PHE A 130 -6.19 3.67 3.23
N CYS A 131 -5.52 2.53 3.38
CA CYS A 131 -5.24 1.94 4.69
C CYS A 131 -3.84 2.36 5.14
N GLN A 132 -3.77 3.22 6.16
CA GLN A 132 -2.50 3.72 6.68
C GLN A 132 -1.67 2.57 7.25
N LYS A 133 -0.53 2.29 6.63
CA LYS A 133 0.42 1.28 7.12
C LYS A 133 1.01 1.74 8.46
N PRO A 134 1.35 0.80 9.35
CA PRO A 134 2.07 1.12 10.59
C PRO A 134 3.38 1.87 10.30
N ASP A 135 3.70 2.86 11.13
CA ASP A 135 4.91 3.65 11.04
C ASP A 135 6.14 2.74 11.24
N SER A 136 6.97 2.64 10.20
CA SER A 136 8.19 1.81 10.25
C SER A 136 9.20 2.34 11.26
N SER A 137 9.20 3.64 11.55
CA SER A 137 10.11 4.25 12.52
C SER A 137 9.82 3.81 13.96
N LEU A 138 8.57 3.47 14.29
CA LEU A 138 8.22 2.88 15.59
C LEU A 138 8.84 1.49 15.71
N LYS A 139 8.75 0.68 14.65
CA LYS A 139 9.34 -0.65 14.62
C LYS A 139 10.86 -0.59 14.75
N GLU A 140 11.52 0.29 14.01
CA GLU A 140 12.98 0.50 14.09
C GLU A 140 13.42 0.88 15.52
N LYS A 141 12.68 1.78 16.18
CA LYS A 141 12.96 2.17 17.58
C LYS A 141 12.75 1.02 18.57
N ILE A 142 11.71 0.20 18.38
CA ILE A 142 11.48 -0.98 19.23
C ILE A 142 12.67 -1.94 19.11
N GLU A 143 13.10 -2.25 17.89
CA GLU A 143 14.24 -3.13 17.63
C GLU A 143 15.55 -2.58 18.22
N GLU A 144 15.77 -1.27 18.13
CA GLU A 144 16.92 -0.61 18.75
C GLU A 144 16.87 -0.68 20.29
N ASN A 145 15.72 -0.39 20.89
CA ASN A 145 15.57 -0.48 22.34
C ASN A 145 15.75 -1.91 22.83
N GLU A 146 15.20 -2.92 22.15
CA GLU A 146 15.39 -4.34 22.50
C GLU A 146 16.86 -4.74 22.52
N LYS A 147 17.65 -4.22 21.58
CA LYS A 147 19.10 -4.41 21.55
C LYS A 147 19.78 -3.76 22.76
N GLN A 148 19.46 -2.51 23.07
CA GLN A 148 20.01 -1.79 24.22
C GLN A 148 19.61 -2.46 25.55
N ILE A 149 18.37 -2.91 25.69
CA ILE A 149 17.86 -3.69 26.84
C ILE A 149 18.70 -4.97 27.02
N SER A 150 19.00 -5.69 25.93
CA SER A 150 19.84 -6.89 25.95
C SER A 150 21.28 -6.59 26.40
N GLU A 151 21.85 -5.46 25.98
CA GLU A 151 23.18 -5.01 26.39
C GLU A 151 23.21 -4.64 27.88
N LEU A 152 22.23 -3.86 28.35
CA LEU A 152 22.07 -3.50 29.77
C LEU A 152 21.91 -4.75 30.66
N GLN A 153 21.16 -5.77 30.21
CA GLN A 153 21.04 -7.04 30.93
C GLN A 153 22.40 -7.73 31.12
N LYS A 154 23.26 -7.73 30.10
CA LYS A 154 24.60 -8.34 30.19
C LYS A 154 25.50 -7.58 31.16
N GLU A 155 25.45 -6.25 31.13
CA GLU A 155 26.20 -5.39 32.06
C GLU A 155 25.75 -5.60 33.51
N LEU A 156 24.44 -5.62 33.74
CA LEU A 156 23.85 -5.89 35.06
C LEU A 156 24.27 -7.27 35.60
N LEU A 157 24.29 -8.31 34.75
CA LEU A 157 24.77 -9.64 35.13
C LEU A 157 26.26 -9.63 35.50
N THR A 158 27.06 -8.87 34.75
CA THR A 158 28.51 -8.73 34.98
C THR A 158 28.77 -8.04 36.31
N LEU A 159 28.18 -6.86 36.55
CA LEU A 159 28.31 -6.14 37.81
C LEU A 159 27.84 -6.97 39.00
N ARG A 160 26.72 -7.69 38.85
CA ARG A 160 26.21 -8.58 39.89
C ARG A 160 27.22 -9.69 40.24
N SER A 161 27.92 -10.22 39.23
CA SER A 161 28.97 -11.22 39.43
C SER A 161 30.17 -10.62 40.16
N GLU A 162 30.64 -9.45 39.73
CA GLU A 162 31.76 -8.75 40.36
C GLU A 162 31.48 -8.40 41.82
N ILE A 163 30.31 -7.85 42.14
CA ILE A 163 29.92 -7.54 43.52
C ILE A 163 29.96 -8.79 44.41
N ARG A 164 29.60 -9.96 43.89
CA ARG A 164 29.61 -11.23 44.64
C ARG A 164 31.00 -11.78 44.91
N THR A 165 32.01 -11.42 44.11
CA THR A 165 33.39 -11.91 44.28
C THR A 165 34.22 -11.02 45.20
N LEU A 166 33.80 -9.77 45.41
CA LEU A 166 34.47 -8.82 46.29
C LEU A 166 34.47 -9.26 47.75
N LYS A 167 35.55 -8.91 48.45
CA LYS A 167 35.75 -9.26 49.86
C LYS A 167 35.18 -8.18 50.76
N LYS A 168 34.82 -8.56 51.98
CA LYS A 168 34.20 -7.67 52.98
C LYS A 168 35.03 -6.43 53.32
N TRP A 169 36.34 -6.44 53.12
CA TRP A 169 37.20 -5.27 53.36
C TRP A 169 37.24 -4.28 52.18
N GLN A 170 36.69 -4.62 51.01
CA GLN A 170 36.59 -3.75 49.83
C GLN A 170 35.27 -2.95 49.82
N MET A 171 34.83 -2.46 50.99
CA MET A 171 33.50 -1.85 51.14
C MET A 171 33.26 -0.64 50.23
N GLU A 172 34.30 0.16 49.97
CA GLU A 172 34.20 1.32 49.07
C GLU A 172 33.91 0.90 47.63
N GLU A 173 34.64 -0.11 47.13
CA GLU A 173 34.45 -0.66 45.78
C GLU A 173 33.07 -1.34 45.64
N ILE A 174 32.63 -2.05 46.69
CA ILE A 174 31.28 -2.63 46.75
C ILE A 174 30.22 -1.52 46.64
N SER A 175 30.35 -0.44 47.40
CA SER A 175 29.41 0.69 47.36
C SER A 175 29.33 1.29 45.96
N GLN A 176 30.48 1.60 45.35
CA GLN A 176 30.54 2.18 44.01
C GLN A 176 29.88 1.29 42.95
N LYS A 177 30.12 -0.03 42.99
CA LYS A 177 29.49 -0.97 42.05
C LYS A 177 28.00 -1.14 42.30
N ILE A 178 27.53 -1.07 43.55
CA ILE A 178 26.09 -1.06 43.87
C ILE A 178 25.43 0.19 43.30
N ASP A 179 26.06 1.35 43.42
CA ASP A 179 25.53 2.61 42.85
C ASP A 179 25.45 2.53 41.33
N GLN A 180 26.49 2.01 40.66
CA GLN A 180 26.48 1.75 39.22
C GLN A 180 25.38 0.77 38.83
N TYR A 181 25.23 -0.34 39.57
CA TYR A 181 24.19 -1.33 39.33
C TYR A 181 22.80 -0.72 39.44
N ASN A 182 22.53 0.04 40.51
CA ASN A 182 21.24 0.70 40.73
C ASN A 182 20.93 1.71 39.61
N LYS A 183 21.94 2.44 39.13
CA LYS A 183 21.80 3.36 37.99
C LYS A 183 21.40 2.60 36.72
N LEU A 184 22.12 1.53 36.38
CA LEU A 184 21.78 0.71 35.19
C LEU A 184 20.42 0.03 35.30
N VAL A 185 20.00 -0.38 36.51
CA VAL A 185 18.64 -0.90 36.73
C VAL A 185 17.59 0.17 36.44
N SER A 186 17.83 1.42 36.86
CA SER A 186 16.93 2.53 36.55
C SER A 186 16.83 2.79 35.05
N GLU A 187 17.96 2.80 34.33
CA GLU A 187 18.00 2.96 32.87
C GLU A 187 17.29 1.81 32.16
N TYR A 188 17.58 0.57 32.57
CA TYR A 188 16.92 -0.64 32.06
C TYR A 188 15.39 -0.57 32.24
N ASN A 189 14.91 -0.25 33.44
CA ASN A 189 13.48 -0.20 33.72
C ASN A 189 12.80 0.91 32.90
N SER A 190 13.44 2.08 32.77
CA SER A 190 12.93 3.18 31.95
C SER A 190 12.82 2.77 30.49
N LEU A 191 13.85 2.14 29.95
CA LEU A 191 13.88 1.73 28.55
C LEU A 191 12.88 0.60 28.25
N VAL A 192 12.69 -0.34 29.18
CA VAL A 192 11.65 -1.38 29.08
C VAL A 192 10.26 -0.75 29.03
N GLU A 193 9.97 0.23 29.89
CA GLU A 193 8.67 0.90 29.90
C GLU A 193 8.45 1.74 28.62
N GLU A 194 9.46 2.45 28.15
CA GLU A 194 9.40 3.17 26.87
C GLU A 194 9.13 2.21 25.70
N THR A 195 9.86 1.09 25.64
CA THR A 195 9.71 0.07 24.59
C THR A 195 8.32 -0.54 24.60
N LYS A 196 7.77 -0.81 25.79
CA LYS A 196 6.39 -1.29 25.94
C LYS A 196 5.38 -0.31 25.37
N ASN A 197 5.54 0.99 25.67
CA ASN A 197 4.67 2.02 25.11
C ASN A 197 4.77 2.11 23.58
N LEU A 198 5.98 1.98 23.02
CA LEU A 198 6.17 1.94 21.56
C LEU A 198 5.50 0.70 20.93
N ILE A 199 5.63 -0.47 21.57
CA ILE A 199 4.97 -1.72 21.13
C ILE A 199 3.44 -1.54 21.14
N ASP A 200 2.88 -0.96 22.20
CA ASP A 200 1.43 -0.72 22.29
C ASP A 200 0.95 0.23 21.18
N GLN A 201 1.70 1.29 20.89
CA GLN A 201 1.41 2.20 19.77
C GLN A 201 1.48 1.48 18.42
N TYR A 202 2.54 0.72 18.17
CA TYR A 202 2.73 -0.03 16.93
C TYR A 202 1.61 -1.06 16.72
N ASN A 203 1.27 -1.82 17.76
CA ASN A 203 0.19 -2.80 17.73
C ASN A 203 -1.17 -2.15 17.45
N SER A 204 -1.44 -0.98 18.04
CA SER A 204 -2.66 -0.22 17.73
C SER A 204 -2.75 0.16 16.25
N GLN A 205 -1.62 0.57 15.65
CA GLN A 205 -1.57 0.89 14.22
C GLN A 205 -1.74 -0.35 13.35
N VAL A 206 -1.10 -1.47 13.71
CA VAL A 206 -1.27 -2.76 13.03
C VAL A 206 -2.72 -3.20 13.05
N ASN A 207 -3.39 -3.11 14.20
CA ASN A 207 -4.80 -3.46 14.33
C ASN A 207 -5.69 -2.58 13.44
N SER A 208 -5.45 -1.27 13.44
CA SER A 208 -6.20 -0.32 12.61
C SER A 208 -6.01 -0.60 11.11
N TYR A 209 -4.77 -0.88 10.70
CA TYR A 209 -4.44 -1.25 9.32
C TYR A 209 -5.14 -2.56 8.91
N ASN A 210 -5.06 -3.59 9.74
CA ASN A 210 -5.68 -4.89 9.47
C ASN A 210 -7.21 -4.79 9.39
N GLN A 211 -7.83 -4.00 10.27
CA GLN A 211 -9.27 -3.75 10.23
C GLN A 211 -9.68 -3.04 8.93
N CYS A 212 -8.93 -2.00 8.53
CA CYS A 212 -9.17 -1.33 7.25
C CYS A 212 -9.05 -2.30 6.06
N LEU A 213 -8.04 -3.17 6.06
CA LEU A 213 -7.88 -4.17 5.00
C LEU A 213 -9.04 -5.18 4.97
N SER A 214 -9.54 -5.65 6.11
CA SER A 214 -10.69 -6.57 6.12
C SER A 214 -11.93 -5.91 5.51
N GLU A 215 -12.21 -4.65 5.84
CA GLU A 215 -13.34 -3.91 5.29
C GLU A 215 -13.22 -3.69 3.77
N VAL A 216 -11.99 -3.59 3.26
CA VAL A 216 -11.72 -3.45 1.81
C VAL A 216 -11.84 -4.78 1.07
N LEU A 217 -11.48 -5.90 1.69
CA LEU A 217 -11.39 -7.21 1.04
C LEU A 217 -12.66 -8.07 1.12
N GLU A 218 -13.57 -7.79 2.06
CA GLU A 218 -14.91 -8.41 2.16
C GLU A 218 -15.88 -7.86 1.11
#